data_AF-A0A0M1JFC1-F1
#
_entry.id   AF-A0A0M1JFC1-F1
#
_cell.length_a   1.000
_cell.length_b   1.000
_cell.length_c   1.000
_cell.angle_alpha   90.00
_cell.angle_beta   90.00
_cell.angle_gamma   90.00
#
_symmetry.space_group_name_H-M   'P 1'
#
loop_
_entity.id
_entity.type
_entity.pdbx_description
1 polymer ?
#
loop_
_entity_poly.entity_id
_entity_poly.type
_entity_poly.pdbx_seq_one_letter_code
_entity_poly.pdbx_strand_id
1 'polypeptide(L)'
;MVSCASAPENTKNTELETTWSVYQGAMHWKYCDTLIGFYSAPVAKETLAKLDNVRVTAYEVRHSPMVEIQYVLNSEQMLRKVIDRQEWRYAKTRKSWLIFSPFPLFEK
;
A
#
# COMPACT_ATOMS: atom_id res chain seq x y z
N MET A 1 6.57 -5.14 40.61
CA MET A 1 7.02 -5.75 39.35
C MET A 1 5.84 -5.74 38.40
N VAL A 2 5.86 -4.89 37.37
CA VAL A 2 4.82 -4.86 36.34
C VAL A 2 5.19 -5.91 35.31
N SER A 3 4.40 -6.98 35.26
CA SER A 3 4.53 -8.07 34.30
C SER A 3 4.12 -7.54 32.92
N CYS A 4 5.12 -7.23 32.07
CA CYS A 4 4.93 -6.94 30.66
C CYS A 4 4.71 -8.27 29.91
N ALA A 5 3.46 -8.73 29.88
CA ALA A 5 3.06 -9.93 29.15
C ALA A 5 2.01 -9.57 28.10
N SER A 6 2.42 -8.81 27.09
CA SER A 6 1.63 -8.55 25.87
C SER A 6 2.58 -8.50 24.66
N ALA A 7 3.30 -9.60 24.44
CA ALA A 7 4.40 -9.69 23.47
C ALA A 7 4.07 -10.18 22.04
N PRO A 8 2.89 -10.72 21.66
CA PRO A 8 2.67 -11.13 20.26
C PRO A 8 1.87 -10.12 19.41
N GLU A 9 1.11 -9.22 20.03
CA GLU A 9 0.17 -8.33 19.32
C GLU A 9 0.87 -7.05 18.84
N ASN A 10 1.74 -6.47 19.68
CA ASN A 10 2.53 -5.28 19.32
C ASN A 10 3.47 -5.55 18.13
N THR A 11 4.10 -6.73 18.07
CA THR A 11 5.04 -7.07 16.99
C THR A 11 4.35 -7.10 15.62
N LYS A 12 3.14 -7.65 15.53
CA LYS A 12 2.40 -7.73 14.26
C LYS A 12 1.94 -6.35 13.76
N ASN A 13 1.58 -5.46 14.68
CA ASN A 13 1.24 -4.08 14.33
C ASN A 13 2.46 -3.34 13.79
N THR A 14 3.64 -3.48 14.44
CA THR A 14 4.89 -2.90 13.95
C THR A 14 5.31 -3.46 12.58
N GLU A 15 5.12 -4.76 12.33
CA GLU A 15 5.38 -5.38 11.03
C GLU A 15 4.44 -4.86 9.92
N LEU A 16 3.17 -4.62 10.25
CA LEU A 16 2.20 -4.06 9.31
C LEU A 16 2.53 -2.60 8.98
N GLU A 17 2.87 -1.78 9.98
CA GLU A 17 3.30 -0.39 9.78
C GLU A 17 4.57 -0.29 8.92
N THR A 18 5.53 -1.18 9.15
CA THR A 18 6.73 -1.29 8.32
C THR A 18 6.36 -1.65 6.89
N THR A 19 5.45 -2.61 6.71
CA THR A 19 4.95 -3.03 5.40
C THR A 19 4.28 -1.86 4.67
N TRP A 20 3.41 -1.10 5.34
CA TRP A 20 2.77 0.09 4.78
C TRP A 20 3.79 1.15 4.35
N SER A 21 4.82 1.39 5.16
CA SER A 21 5.88 2.34 4.84
C SER A 21 6.62 1.95 3.56
N VAL A 22 6.93 0.66 3.39
CA VAL A 22 7.58 0.15 2.17
C VAL A 22 6.65 0.25 0.96
N TYR A 23 5.39 -0.12 1.12
CA TYR A 23 4.39 -0.04 0.05
C TYR A 23 4.17 1.42 -0.41
N GLN A 24 4.04 2.36 0.54
CA GLN A 24 3.96 3.79 0.28
C GLN A 24 5.19 4.28 -0.49
N GLY A 25 6.39 3.91 -0.04
CA GLY A 25 7.63 4.26 -0.74
C GLY A 25 7.66 3.71 -2.17
N ALA A 26 7.24 2.45 -2.36
CA ALA A 26 7.16 1.84 -3.68
C ALA A 26 6.16 2.54 -4.60
N MET A 27 5.01 2.98 -4.07
CA MET A 27 4.03 3.80 -4.82
C MET A 27 4.62 5.16 -5.22
N HIS A 28 5.33 5.82 -4.30
CA HIS A 28 5.95 7.12 -4.56
C HIS A 28 7.03 7.06 -5.63
N TRP A 29 7.91 6.06 -5.54
CA TRP A 29 9.04 5.86 -6.47
C TRP A 29 8.71 5.01 -7.70
N LYS A 30 7.46 4.54 -7.84
CA LYS A 30 6.99 3.68 -8.93
C LYS A 30 7.79 2.38 -9.06
N TYR A 31 8.15 1.78 -7.93
CA TYR A 31 8.85 0.49 -7.90
C TYR A 31 7.87 -0.66 -8.16
N CYS A 32 7.52 -0.85 -9.43
CA CYS A 32 6.52 -1.81 -9.89
C CYS A 32 6.80 -3.24 -9.40
N ASP A 33 8.04 -3.72 -9.47
CA ASP A 33 8.40 -5.07 -9.01
C ASP A 33 8.14 -5.26 -7.51
N THR A 34 8.45 -4.23 -6.71
CA THR A 34 8.15 -4.22 -5.27
C THR A 34 6.64 -4.22 -5.02
N LEU A 35 5.87 -3.42 -5.77
CA LEU A 35 4.41 -3.39 -5.66
C LEU A 35 3.79 -4.75 -5.96
N ILE A 36 4.20 -5.42 -7.05
CA ILE A 36 3.72 -6.77 -7.41
C ILE A 36 3.94 -7.75 -6.25
N GLY A 37 5.08 -7.65 -5.56
CA GLY A 37 5.43 -8.53 -4.45
C GLY A 37 4.43 -8.48 -3.27
N PHE A 38 3.71 -7.38 -3.10
CA PHE A 38 2.71 -7.23 -2.03
C PHE A 38 1.35 -7.84 -2.36
N TYR A 39 1.03 -8.10 -3.63
CA TYR A 39 -0.28 -8.65 -3.98
C TYR A 39 -0.32 -10.17 -3.83
N SER A 40 -1.40 -10.66 -3.22
CA SER A 40 -1.67 -12.09 -3.09
C SER A 40 -2.06 -12.75 -4.42
N ALA A 41 -2.78 -12.02 -5.27
CA ALA A 41 -3.11 -12.39 -6.64
C ALA A 41 -2.13 -11.74 -7.62
N PRO A 42 -1.81 -12.38 -8.77
CA PRO A 42 -0.99 -11.75 -9.80
C PRO A 42 -1.62 -10.44 -10.28
N VAL A 43 -0.87 -9.34 -10.17
CA VAL A 43 -1.23 -8.06 -10.78
C VAL A 43 -0.53 -7.95 -12.13
N ALA A 44 -1.31 -7.71 -13.18
CA ALA A 44 -0.80 -7.54 -14.53
C ALA A 44 0.06 -6.25 -14.60
N LYS A 45 1.19 -6.28 -15.32
CA LYS A 45 2.10 -5.12 -15.40
C LYS A 45 1.41 -3.90 -16.02
N GLU A 46 0.45 -4.12 -16.91
CA GLU A 46 -0.39 -3.10 -17.55
C GLU A 46 -1.25 -2.35 -16.53
N THR A 47 -1.60 -3.00 -15.41
CA THR A 47 -2.31 -2.33 -14.31
C THR A 47 -1.41 -1.32 -13.61
N LEU A 48 -0.13 -1.64 -13.46
CA LEU A 48 0.87 -0.76 -12.85
C LEU A 48 1.35 0.34 -13.79
N ALA A 49 1.27 0.15 -15.12
CA ALA A 49 1.53 1.20 -16.10
C ALA A 49 0.64 2.44 -15.90
N LYS A 50 -0.48 2.31 -15.17
CA LYS A 50 -1.28 3.46 -14.73
C LYS A 50 -0.49 4.44 -13.85
N LEU A 51 0.58 3.99 -13.19
CA LEU A 51 1.48 4.84 -12.42
C LEU A 51 2.39 5.70 -13.30
N ASP A 52 2.53 5.45 -14.61
CA ASP A 52 3.45 6.20 -15.47
C ASP A 52 3.06 7.69 -15.55
N ASN A 53 1.76 7.96 -15.68
CA ASN A 53 1.22 9.32 -15.69
C ASN A 53 0.87 9.87 -14.30
N VAL A 54 1.13 9.12 -13.23
CA VAL A 54 0.74 9.49 -11.86
C VAL A 54 2.00 9.70 -11.03
N ARG A 55 2.06 10.80 -10.26
CA ARG A 55 3.05 10.97 -9.20
C ARG A 55 2.33 10.99 -7.87
N VAL A 56 2.49 9.95 -7.06
CA VAL A 56 1.91 9.90 -5.71
C VAL A 56 2.65 10.91 -4.83
N THR A 57 1.91 11.82 -4.20
CA THR A 57 2.45 12.90 -3.36
C THR A 57 2.20 12.68 -1.89
N ALA A 58 1.10 12.01 -1.53
CA ALA A 58 0.81 11.64 -0.15
C ALA A 58 0.05 10.31 -0.08
N TYR A 59 0.18 9.66 1.06
CA TYR A 59 -0.43 8.39 1.37
C TYR A 59 -0.81 8.40 2.84
N GLU A 60 -2.10 8.41 3.14
CA GLU A 60 -2.63 8.56 4.49
C GLU A 60 -3.55 7.39 4.83
N VAL A 61 -3.21 6.62 5.85
CA VAL A 61 -4.12 5.61 6.40
C VAL A 61 -5.20 6.34 7.21
N ARG A 62 -6.43 6.39 6.69
CA ARG A 62 -7.56 7.08 7.35
C ARG A 62 -8.11 6.23 8.49
N HIS A 63 -8.52 5.01 8.17
CA HIS A 63 -8.92 3.98 9.13
C HIS A 63 -8.77 2.64 8.42
N SER A 64 -8.05 1.68 8.97
CA SER A 64 -7.87 0.37 8.29
C SER A 64 -9.24 -0.27 7.99
N PRO A 65 -9.51 -0.70 6.73
CA PRO A 65 -8.62 -0.82 5.58
C PRO A 65 -8.57 0.40 4.60
N MET A 66 -9.20 1.52 4.91
CA MET A 66 -9.27 2.71 4.05
C MET A 66 -8.01 3.59 4.10
N VAL A 67 -7.48 3.87 2.92
CA VAL A 67 -6.31 4.70 2.66
C VAL A 67 -6.69 5.81 1.68
N GLU A 68 -6.24 7.02 1.93
CA GLU A 68 -6.29 8.11 0.97
C GLU A 68 -4.93 8.25 0.27
N ILE A 69 -4.93 8.19 -1.05
CA ILE A 69 -3.75 8.38 -1.87
C ILE A 69 -3.94 9.70 -2.64
N GLN A 70 -3.05 10.65 -2.38
CA GLN A 70 -3.00 11.90 -3.14
C GLN A 70 -1.95 11.78 -4.24
N TYR A 71 -2.28 12.26 -5.42
CA TYR A 71 -1.43 12.14 -6.58
C TYR A 71 -1.59 13.33 -7.52
N VAL A 72 -0.58 13.55 -8.34
CA VAL A 72 -0.59 14.53 -9.43
C VAL A 72 -0.52 13.78 -10.75
N LEU A 73 -1.39 14.14 -11.69
CA LEU A 73 -1.25 13.69 -13.07
C LEU A 73 -0.13 14.47 -13.75
N ASN A 74 0.85 13.78 -14.31
CA ASN A 74 1.99 14.42 -14.97
C ASN A 74 1.54 15.28 -16.17
N SER A 75 0.47 14.87 -16.85
CA SER A 75 -0.13 15.59 -17.99
C SER A 75 -0.82 16.90 -17.61
N GLU A 76 -1.47 16.97 -16.45
CA GLU A 76 -2.34 18.10 -16.07
C GLU A 76 -1.78 18.94 -14.92
N GLN A 77 -0.77 18.42 -14.21
CA GLN A 77 -0.21 19.00 -12.98
C GLN A 77 -1.28 19.31 -11.91
N MET A 78 -2.42 18.60 -11.96
CA MET A 78 -3.53 18.76 -11.03
C MET A 78 -3.44 17.76 -9.88
N LEU A 79 -3.60 18.26 -8.66
CA LEU A 79 -3.70 17.41 -7.47
C LEU A 79 -5.07 16.71 -7.44
N ARG A 80 -5.03 15.39 -7.35
CA ARG A 80 -6.18 14.51 -7.22
C ARG A 80 -6.01 13.62 -6.00
N LYS A 81 -7.11 12.99 -5.59
CA LYS A 81 -7.13 12.03 -4.50
C LYS A 81 -7.98 10.82 -4.88
N VAL A 82 -7.56 9.65 -4.42
CA VAL A 82 -8.34 8.42 -4.48
C VAL A 82 -8.43 7.82 -3.09
N ILE A 83 -9.63 7.39 -2.71
CA ILE A 83 -9.84 6.60 -1.50
C ILE A 83 -9.82 5.14 -1.91
N ASP A 84 -8.83 4.41 -1.42
CA ASP A 84 -8.61 3.00 -1.70
C ASP A 84 -8.90 2.15 -0.47
N ARG A 85 -9.45 0.96 -0.68
CA ARG A 85 -9.77 0.02 0.38
C ARG A 85 -8.80 -1.15 0.33
N GLN A 86 -7.78 -1.10 1.17
CA GLN A 86 -6.68 -2.06 1.20
C GLN A 86 -6.84 -3.15 2.24
N GLU A 87 -7.20 -4.34 1.77
CA GLU A 87 -7.33 -5.50 2.64
C GLU A 87 -5.98 -6.22 2.82
N TRP A 88 -5.30 -5.90 3.91
CA TRP A 88 -4.04 -6.53 4.30
C TRP A 88 -4.28 -7.80 5.12
N ARG A 89 -3.64 -8.91 4.75
CA ARG A 89 -3.66 -10.16 5.54
C ARG A 89 -2.27 -10.76 5.65
N TYR A 90 -1.95 -11.27 6.83
CA TYR A 90 -0.67 -11.94 7.08
C TYR A 90 -0.65 -13.33 6.45
N ALA A 91 0.20 -13.53 5.45
CA ALA A 91 0.39 -14.81 4.78
C ALA A 91 1.48 -15.62 5.49
N LYS A 92 1.09 -16.60 6.32
CA LYS A 92 2.03 -17.46 7.06
C LYS A 92 3.03 -18.20 6.17
N THR A 93 2.65 -18.50 4.92
CA THR A 93 3.50 -19.17 3.93
C THR A 93 4.70 -18.32 3.51
N ARG A 94 4.50 -17.01 3.35
CA ARG A 94 5.55 -16.04 2.98
C ARG A 94 6.12 -15.30 4.19
N LYS A 95 5.54 -15.49 5.38
CA LYS A 95 5.83 -14.72 6.60
C LYS A 95 5.78 -13.21 6.36
N SER A 96 4.83 -12.77 5.52
CA SER A 96 4.70 -11.37 5.10
C SER A 96 3.24 -10.96 5.02
N TRP A 97 2.99 -9.65 5.12
CA TRP A 97 1.68 -9.06 4.85
C TRP A 97 1.46 -8.91 3.35
N LEU A 98 0.29 -9.34 2.87
CA LEU A 98 -0.10 -9.24 1.47
C LEU A 98 -1.44 -8.50 1.33
N ILE A 99 -1.60 -7.82 0.21
CA ILE A 99 -2.82 -7.14 -0.22
C ILE A 99 -3.72 -8.14 -0.96
N PHE A 100 -4.99 -8.16 -0.57
CA PHE A 100 -6.05 -8.98 -1.19
C PHE A 100 -7.05 -8.16 -2.00
N SER A 101 -7.04 -6.84 -1.83
CA SER A 101 -7.80 -5.92 -2.68
C SER A 101 -7.11 -5.71 -4.04
N PRO A 102 -7.86 -5.24 -5.06
CA PRO A 102 -7.26 -4.87 -6.34
C PRO A 102 -6.32 -3.65 -6.22
N PHE A 103 -5.56 -3.40 -7.27
CA PHE A 103 -4.71 -2.22 -7.37
C PHE A 103 -5.56 -0.93 -7.47
N PRO A 104 -5.17 0.19 -6.83
CA PRO A 104 -5.93 1.43 -6.84
C PRO A 104 -6.21 1.94 -8.26
N LEU A 105 -7.41 2.50 -8.45
CA LEU A 105 -7.81 3.10 -9.72
C LEU A 105 -7.51 4.59 -9.68
N PHE A 106 -6.47 5.02 -10.39
CA PHE A 106 -6.17 6.43 -10.62
C PHE A 106 -7.01 6.95 -11.79
N GLU A 107 -7.76 8.02 -11.55
CA GLU A 107 -8.57 8.68 -12.57
C GLU A 107 -7.67 9.54 -13.45
N LYS A 108 -7.89 9.45 -14.76
CA LYS A 108 -7.20 10.28 -15.75
C LYS A 108 -7.76 11.69 -15.80
#